data_AF-A0A352A911-F1
#
_entry.id   AF-A0A352A911-F1
#
_cell.length_a   1.000
_cell.length_b   1.000
_cell.length_c   1.000
_cell.angle_alpha   90.00
_cell.angle_beta   90.00
_cell.angle_gamma   90.00
#
_symmetry.space_group_name_H-M   'P 1'
#
loop_
_entity.id
_entity.type
_entity.pdbx_description
1 polymer ?
#
loop_
_entity_poly.entity_id
_entity_poly.type
_entity_poly.pdbx_seq_one_letter_code
_entity_poly.pdbx_strand_id
1 'polypeptide(L)'
;YCSYNIHELDEIISKNKKLKENIKEINVCRDGKSTRYSIGSMIVVEDFVLTAFSIFDENNCARLTINDYLSFLMRFWNEINSVYAQKKVVVPIFGSGITRFTNGMEDINENELLKIMIWTFKVSKIKFEYPAELSIIIHPDKIDKIDIFSLKEEEE
;
A
#
# COMPACT_ATOMS: atom_id res chain seq x y z
N TYR A 1 7.29 -8.15 16.14
CA TYR A 1 7.58 -9.36 15.34
C TYR A 1 6.28 -10.13 15.20
N CYS A 2 5.90 -10.53 13.98
CA CYS A 2 4.68 -11.33 13.76
C CYS A 2 4.87 -12.72 14.38
N SER A 3 3.93 -13.18 15.21
CA SER A 3 4.08 -14.48 15.90
C SER A 3 3.78 -15.68 15.01
N TYR A 4 3.11 -15.45 13.87
CA TYR A 4 2.69 -16.51 12.96
C TYR A 4 3.82 -16.99 12.05
N ASN A 5 3.86 -18.30 11.84
CA ASN A 5 4.67 -18.88 10.76
C ASN A 5 3.97 -18.73 9.39
N ILE A 6 4.67 -19.08 8.31
CA ILE A 6 4.15 -18.93 6.94
C ILE A 6 2.85 -19.72 6.72
N HIS A 7 2.75 -20.94 7.26
CA HIS A 7 1.57 -21.79 7.09
C HIS A 7 0.36 -21.22 7.82
N GLU A 8 0.55 -20.74 9.04
CA GLU A 8 -0.52 -20.09 9.81
C GLU A 8 -1.00 -18.81 9.12
N LEU A 9 -0.07 -18.01 8.59
CA LEU A 9 -0.41 -16.81 7.84
C LEU A 9 -1.21 -17.15 6.56
N ASP A 10 -0.82 -18.20 5.84
CA ASP A 10 -1.56 -18.69 4.67
C ASP A 10 -2.98 -19.16 5.03
N GLU A 11 -3.14 -19.83 6.16
CA GLU A 11 -4.46 -20.20 6.65
C GLU A 11 -5.33 -18.98 6.98
N ILE A 12 -4.76 -17.98 7.66
CA ILE A 12 -5.48 -16.74 8.00
C ILE A 12 -5.95 -16.03 6.73
N ILE A 13 -5.05 -15.88 5.75
CA ILE A 13 -5.34 -15.25 4.46
C ILE A 13 -6.43 -16.03 3.70
N SER A 14 -6.29 -17.35 3.61
CA SER A 14 -7.23 -18.21 2.85
C SER A 14 -8.60 -18.35 3.51
N LYS A 15 -8.71 -18.21 4.83
CA LYS A 15 -9.99 -18.27 5.56
C LYS A 15 -10.72 -16.92 5.61
N ASN A 16 -10.04 -15.81 5.35
CA ASN A 16 -10.62 -14.48 5.43
C ASN A 16 -11.72 -14.25 4.37
N LYS A 17 -12.96 -13.97 4.82
CA LYS A 17 -14.13 -13.80 3.94
C LYS A 17 -13.98 -12.61 2.98
N LYS A 18 -13.52 -11.46 3.49
CA LYS A 18 -13.34 -10.23 2.71
C LYS A 18 -12.28 -10.41 1.61
N LEU A 19 -11.21 -11.14 1.89
CA LEU A 19 -10.20 -11.44 0.86
C LEU A 19 -10.72 -12.38 -0.22
N LYS A 20 -11.56 -13.37 0.12
CA LYS A 20 -12.18 -14.28 -0.86
C LYS A 20 -13.01 -13.52 -1.90
N GLU A 21 -13.75 -12.51 -1.48
CA GLU A 21 -14.53 -11.63 -2.37
C GLU A 21 -13.65 -10.81 -3.32
N ASN A 22 -12.37 -10.65 -3.00
CA ASN A 22 -11.42 -9.83 -3.74
C ASN A 22 -10.43 -10.64 -4.59
N ILE A 23 -10.61 -11.97 -4.67
CA ILE A 23 -9.82 -12.82 -5.55
C ILE A 23 -10.13 -12.46 -7.01
N LYS A 24 -9.08 -12.09 -7.77
CA LYS A 24 -9.16 -11.85 -9.22
C LYS A 24 -8.95 -13.14 -10.01
N GLU A 25 -8.05 -13.98 -9.53
CA GLU A 25 -7.61 -15.16 -10.24
C GLU A 25 -7.07 -16.21 -9.26
N ILE A 26 -7.29 -17.48 -9.58
CA ILE A 26 -6.76 -18.63 -8.84
C ILE A 26 -5.94 -19.50 -9.78
N ASN A 27 -5.04 -20.32 -9.23
CA ASN A 27 -4.18 -21.23 -9.98
C ASN A 27 -3.24 -20.53 -10.97
N VAL A 28 -2.78 -19.31 -10.63
CA VAL A 28 -1.76 -18.61 -11.40
C VAL A 28 -0.45 -19.40 -11.35
N CYS A 29 0.07 -19.77 -12.52
CA CYS A 29 1.37 -20.42 -12.65
C CYS A 29 2.48 -19.40 -12.46
N ARG A 30 3.19 -19.47 -11.32
CA ARG A 30 4.39 -18.67 -11.03
C ARG A 30 5.15 -19.27 -9.86
N ASP A 31 6.39 -18.84 -9.69
CA ASP A 31 7.16 -19.11 -8.48
C ASP A 31 6.62 -18.27 -7.32
N GLY A 32 5.68 -18.83 -6.55
CA GLY A 32 5.07 -18.17 -5.39
C GLY A 32 3.61 -18.57 -5.15
N LYS A 33 2.83 -17.67 -4.52
CA LYS A 33 1.41 -17.92 -4.23
C LYS A 33 0.57 -17.88 -5.52
N SER A 34 -0.29 -18.87 -5.74
CA SER A 34 -1.09 -19.00 -6.96
C SER A 34 -2.41 -18.21 -6.97
N THR A 35 -2.77 -17.56 -5.86
CA THR A 35 -3.96 -16.69 -5.78
C THR A 35 -3.56 -15.24 -6.02
N ARG A 36 -4.27 -14.57 -6.95
CA ARG A 36 -4.13 -13.15 -7.23
C ARG A 36 -5.29 -12.39 -6.59
N TYR A 37 -4.97 -11.46 -5.71
CA TYR A 37 -5.94 -10.56 -5.10
C TYR A 37 -6.02 -9.25 -5.88
N SER A 38 -7.17 -8.60 -5.82
CA SER A 38 -7.36 -7.25 -6.34
C SER A 38 -6.40 -6.27 -5.63
N ILE A 39 -5.90 -5.27 -6.36
CA ILE A 39 -5.11 -4.19 -5.76
C ILE A 39 -5.88 -3.55 -4.59
N GLY A 40 -5.15 -3.26 -3.51
CA GLY A 40 -5.63 -2.69 -2.25
C GLY A 40 -6.47 -3.64 -1.38
N SER A 41 -6.56 -4.94 -1.73
CA SER A 41 -7.14 -5.94 -0.81
C SER A 41 -6.33 -5.99 0.47
N MET A 42 -7.01 -6.01 1.62
CA MET A 42 -6.37 -5.80 2.93
C MET A 42 -6.82 -6.82 3.97
N ILE A 43 -5.90 -7.18 4.86
CA ILE A 43 -6.18 -7.94 6.08
C ILE A 43 -5.31 -7.42 7.22
N VAL A 44 -5.87 -7.39 8.43
CA VAL A 44 -5.12 -7.13 9.66
C VAL A 44 -4.70 -8.45 10.28
N VAL A 45 -3.41 -8.58 10.57
CA VAL A 45 -2.82 -9.70 11.27
C VAL A 45 -2.01 -9.13 12.43
N GLU A 46 -2.48 -9.34 13.65
CA GLU A 46 -1.94 -8.71 14.87
C GLU A 46 -1.94 -7.16 14.73
N ASP A 47 -0.76 -6.55 14.79
CA ASP A 47 -0.54 -5.12 14.62
C ASP A 47 -0.08 -4.75 13.19
N PHE A 48 -0.11 -5.71 12.26
CA PHE A 48 0.31 -5.51 10.87
C PHE A 48 -0.90 -5.45 9.94
N VAL A 49 -0.79 -4.56 8.96
CA VAL A 49 -1.70 -4.50 7.82
C VAL A 49 -0.98 -5.12 6.62
N LEU A 50 -1.56 -6.19 6.09
CA LEU A 50 -1.10 -6.79 4.84
C LEU A 50 -2.03 -6.32 3.72
N THR A 51 -1.43 -5.78 2.66
CA THR A 51 -2.19 -5.24 1.53
C THR A 51 -1.59 -5.65 0.19
N ALA A 52 -2.45 -5.92 -0.80
CA ALA A 52 -2.05 -6.23 -2.16
C ALA A 52 -1.65 -4.94 -2.91
N PHE A 53 -0.35 -4.66 -3.00
CA PHE A 53 0.16 -3.40 -3.54
C PHE A 53 0.33 -3.41 -5.07
N SER A 54 0.99 -4.42 -5.64
CA SER A 54 1.44 -4.42 -7.04
C SER A 54 1.05 -5.68 -7.80
N ILE A 55 1.12 -5.61 -9.14
CA ILE A 55 0.90 -6.75 -10.03
C ILE A 55 2.27 -7.31 -10.42
N PHE A 56 2.46 -8.62 -10.28
CA PHE A 56 3.69 -9.28 -10.67
C PHE A 56 3.55 -9.85 -12.08
N ASP A 57 4.54 -9.58 -12.92
CA ASP A 57 4.66 -10.20 -14.24
C ASP A 57 5.25 -11.62 -14.16
N GLU A 58 5.38 -12.26 -15.31
CA GLU A 58 5.96 -13.60 -15.47
C GLU A 58 7.41 -13.73 -14.98
N ASN A 59 8.13 -12.60 -14.87
CA ASN A 59 9.51 -12.55 -14.38
C ASN A 59 9.55 -12.16 -12.89
N ASN A 60 8.43 -12.24 -12.17
CA ASN A 60 8.29 -11.81 -10.78
C ASN A 60 8.70 -10.34 -10.54
N CYS A 61 8.57 -9.47 -11.55
CA CYS A 61 8.77 -8.04 -11.38
C CYS A 61 7.46 -7.37 -10.95
N ALA A 62 7.50 -6.60 -9.87
CA ALA A 62 6.40 -5.76 -9.43
C ALA A 62 6.20 -4.59 -10.42
N ARG A 63 5.00 -4.49 -11.01
CA ARG A 63 4.61 -3.44 -11.94
C ARG A 63 3.33 -2.73 -11.49
N LEU A 64 3.26 -1.43 -11.78
CA LEU A 64 2.10 -0.59 -11.56
C LEU A 64 1.97 0.43 -12.70
N THR A 65 0.75 0.63 -13.20
CA THR A 65 0.42 1.87 -13.92
C THR A 65 0.04 2.96 -12.92
N ILE A 66 -0.07 4.21 -13.38
CA ILE A 66 -0.61 5.29 -12.53
C ILE A 66 -2.02 4.99 -12.04
N ASN A 67 -2.87 4.38 -12.90
CA ASN A 67 -4.23 4.03 -12.52
C ASN A 67 -4.23 2.97 -11.41
N ASP A 68 -3.33 2.00 -11.48
CA ASP A 68 -3.16 1.00 -10.43
C ASP A 68 -2.71 1.63 -9.11
N TYR A 69 -1.76 2.56 -9.17
CA TYR A 69 -1.24 3.26 -7.99
C TYR A 69 -2.29 4.15 -7.33
N LEU A 70 -3.04 4.93 -8.11
CA LEU A 70 -4.14 5.75 -7.60
C LEU A 70 -5.27 4.87 -7.02
N SER A 71 -5.62 3.79 -7.71
CA SER A 71 -6.62 2.82 -7.23
C SER A 71 -6.18 2.17 -5.93
N PHE A 72 -4.89 1.81 -5.83
CA PHE A 72 -4.30 1.29 -4.60
C PHE A 72 -4.46 2.28 -3.46
N LEU A 73 -4.00 3.52 -3.62
CA LEU A 73 -4.00 4.52 -2.55
C LEU A 73 -5.42 4.84 -2.08
N MET A 74 -6.34 5.12 -3.02
CA MET A 74 -7.75 5.40 -2.69
C MET A 74 -8.38 4.25 -1.91
N ARG A 75 -8.12 3.00 -2.32
CA ARG A 75 -8.62 1.83 -1.61
C ARG A 75 -7.94 1.65 -0.26
N PHE A 76 -6.62 1.83 -0.19
CA PHE A 76 -5.84 1.68 1.03
C PHE A 76 -6.34 2.64 2.12
N TRP A 77 -6.57 3.91 1.79
CA TRP A 77 -7.14 4.87 2.74
C TRP A 77 -8.51 4.42 3.23
N ASN A 78 -9.43 4.08 2.32
CA ASN A 78 -10.78 3.60 2.67
C ASN A 78 -10.76 2.38 3.58
N GLU A 79 -9.87 1.43 3.29
CA GLU A 79 -9.72 0.20 4.04
C GLU A 79 -9.12 0.46 5.43
N ILE A 80 -8.05 1.26 5.51
CA ILE A 80 -7.44 1.65 6.79
C ILE A 80 -8.46 2.32 7.70
N ASN A 81 -9.31 3.21 7.18
CA ASN A 81 -10.34 3.87 7.97
C ASN A 81 -11.27 2.88 8.72
N SER A 82 -11.49 1.69 8.13
CA SER A 82 -12.33 0.65 8.75
C SER A 82 -11.61 -0.18 9.80
N VAL A 83 -10.27 -0.16 9.85
CA VAL A 83 -9.47 -1.08 10.67
C VAL A 83 -8.50 -0.40 11.64
N TYR A 84 -8.22 0.90 11.50
CA TYR A 84 -7.22 1.56 12.35
C TYR A 84 -7.61 1.61 13.83
N ALA A 85 -8.91 1.61 14.16
CA ALA A 85 -9.43 1.43 15.53
C ALA A 85 -8.70 2.27 16.60
N GLN A 86 -8.50 3.57 16.33
CA GLN A 86 -7.75 4.51 17.19
C GLN A 86 -6.25 4.22 17.38
N LYS A 87 -5.69 3.25 16.65
CA LYS A 87 -4.25 2.97 16.62
C LYS A 87 -3.54 3.93 15.66
N LYS A 88 -2.25 4.09 15.91
CA LYS A 88 -1.31 4.78 15.01
C LYS A 88 -1.05 3.90 13.79
N VAL A 89 -1.11 4.48 12.60
CA VAL A 89 -0.84 3.80 11.33
C VAL A 89 0.46 4.33 10.77
N VAL A 90 1.40 3.43 10.51
CA VAL A 90 2.73 3.78 10.00
C VAL A 90 2.91 3.13 8.64
N VAL A 91 3.26 3.92 7.62
CA VAL A 91 3.45 3.45 6.24
C VAL A 91 4.73 4.01 5.64
N PRO A 92 5.40 3.29 4.72
CA PRO A 92 6.48 3.86 3.92
C PRO A 92 5.92 4.70 2.77
N ILE A 93 6.78 5.38 2.01
CA ILE A 93 6.42 5.85 0.67
C ILE A 93 6.22 4.62 -0.23
N PHE A 94 4.96 4.33 -0.56
CA PHE A 94 4.60 3.22 -1.43
C PHE A 94 5.23 3.38 -2.82
N GLY A 95 5.75 2.29 -3.38
CA GLY A 95 6.35 2.31 -4.72
C GLY A 95 7.78 2.85 -4.80
N SER A 96 8.34 3.45 -3.74
CA SER A 96 9.69 4.05 -3.74
C SER A 96 10.86 3.06 -3.82
N GLY A 97 10.64 1.81 -4.21
CA GLY A 97 11.64 0.72 -4.15
C GLY A 97 11.73 -0.04 -5.47
N ILE A 98 11.67 -1.37 -5.40
CA ILE A 98 11.81 -2.26 -6.57
C ILE A 98 10.59 -2.27 -7.51
N THR A 99 9.60 -1.39 -7.29
CA THR A 99 8.37 -1.33 -8.09
C THR A 99 8.63 -0.57 -9.36
N ARG A 100 8.24 -1.15 -10.50
CA ARG A 100 8.43 -0.53 -11.82
C ARG A 100 7.13 0.12 -12.25
N PHE A 101 7.14 1.44 -12.35
CA PHE A 101 6.02 2.18 -12.92
C PHE A 101 6.07 2.08 -14.44
N THR A 102 4.90 1.95 -15.06
CA THR A 102 4.74 1.77 -16.50
C THR A 102 3.65 2.69 -17.04
N ASN A 103 3.62 2.87 -18.36
CA ASN A 103 2.64 3.67 -19.09
C ASN A 103 2.79 5.17 -18.83
N GLY A 104 4.01 5.70 -19.00
CA GLY A 104 4.29 7.13 -18.94
C GLY A 104 4.62 7.66 -17.54
N MET A 105 5.00 6.78 -16.63
CA MET A 105 5.46 7.11 -15.28
C MET A 105 6.75 6.36 -14.90
N GLU A 106 7.49 5.88 -15.88
CA GLU A 106 8.74 5.13 -15.70
C GLU A 106 9.77 5.91 -14.87
N ASP A 107 9.76 7.25 -14.97
CA ASP A 107 10.70 8.16 -14.30
C ASP A 107 10.15 8.79 -13.00
N ILE A 108 9.01 8.32 -12.49
CA ILE A 108 8.41 8.88 -11.28
C ILE A 108 9.36 8.76 -10.08
N ASN A 109 9.61 9.88 -9.41
CA ASN A 109 10.54 9.94 -8.28
C ASN A 109 9.84 9.90 -6.91
N GLU A 110 10.62 9.75 -5.85
CA GLU A 110 10.10 9.64 -4.48
C GLU A 110 9.32 10.88 -4.01
N ASN A 111 9.68 12.09 -4.47
CA ASN A 111 8.96 13.32 -4.15
C ASN A 111 7.55 13.31 -4.79
N GLU A 112 7.45 12.91 -6.05
CA GLU A 112 6.17 12.79 -6.76
C GLU A 112 5.29 11.71 -6.16
N LEU A 113 5.85 10.56 -5.79
CA LEU A 113 5.12 9.50 -5.09
C LEU A 113 4.53 10.01 -3.77
N LEU A 114 5.32 10.74 -2.98
CA LEU A 114 4.87 11.32 -1.72
C LEU A 114 3.77 12.37 -1.93
N LYS A 115 3.92 13.25 -2.94
CA LYS A 115 2.88 14.23 -3.31
C LYS A 115 1.57 13.54 -3.68
N ILE A 116 1.60 12.48 -4.47
CA ILE A 116 0.41 11.69 -4.83
C ILE A 116 -0.19 11.02 -3.59
N MET A 117 0.62 10.47 -2.69
CA MET A 117 0.14 9.88 -1.43
C MET A 117 -0.59 10.91 -0.56
N ILE A 118 -0.01 12.10 -0.36
CA ILE A 118 -0.62 13.19 0.42
C ILE A 118 -1.91 13.66 -0.26
N TRP A 119 -1.87 13.88 -1.57
CA TRP A 119 -3.03 14.33 -2.33
C TRP A 119 -4.19 13.33 -2.28
N THR A 120 -3.93 12.04 -2.53
CA THR A 120 -4.98 11.00 -2.44
C THR A 120 -5.52 10.85 -1.03
N PHE A 121 -4.67 11.02 0.00
CA PHE A 121 -5.11 11.05 1.39
C PHE A 121 -6.06 12.24 1.63
N LYS A 122 -5.68 13.47 1.23
CA LYS A 122 -6.55 14.66 1.30
C LYS A 122 -7.89 14.42 0.58
N VAL A 123 -7.86 13.84 -0.62
CA VAL A 123 -9.06 13.53 -1.43
C VAL A 123 -9.96 12.48 -0.77
N SER A 124 -9.39 11.52 -0.05
CA SER A 124 -10.15 10.45 0.63
C SER A 124 -11.09 10.98 1.73
N LYS A 125 -10.85 12.20 2.23
CA LYS A 125 -11.58 12.84 3.35
C LYS A 125 -11.56 12.03 4.65
N ILE A 126 -10.69 11.04 4.77
CA ILE A 126 -10.51 10.27 6.00
C ILE A 126 -9.83 11.15 7.03
N LYS A 127 -10.31 11.04 8.27
CA LYS A 127 -9.77 11.78 9.40
C LYS A 127 -9.27 10.78 10.42
N PHE A 128 -7.98 10.89 10.75
CA PHE A 128 -7.42 10.24 11.91
C PHE A 128 -7.71 11.14 13.11
N GLU A 129 -8.64 10.72 13.96
CA GLU A 129 -8.97 11.44 15.19
C GLU A 129 -8.05 10.99 16.33
N TYR A 130 -7.61 11.94 17.15
CA TYR A 130 -6.76 11.67 18.31
C TYR A 130 -7.36 10.54 19.18
N PRO A 131 -6.57 9.53 19.59
CA PRO A 131 -5.10 9.46 19.56
C PRO A 131 -4.50 8.86 18.28
N ALA A 132 -5.30 8.59 17.25
CA ALA A 132 -4.82 8.02 16.00
C ALA A 132 -4.01 9.04 15.20
N GLU A 133 -2.93 8.57 14.57
CA GLU A 133 -2.10 9.35 13.67
C GLU A 133 -1.72 8.49 12.47
N LEU A 134 -1.58 9.12 11.30
CA LEU A 134 -0.95 8.52 10.13
C LEU A 134 0.47 9.08 10.03
N SER A 135 1.47 8.21 10.06
CA SER A 135 2.87 8.56 9.88
C SER A 135 3.42 7.94 8.59
N ILE A 136 3.85 8.78 7.66
CA ILE A 136 4.60 8.35 6.48
C ILE A 136 6.09 8.41 6.81
N ILE A 137 6.76 7.27 6.78
CA ILE A 137 8.18 7.15 7.15
C ILE A 137 9.05 7.15 5.90
N ILE A 138 10.05 8.02 5.93
CA ILE A 138 11.04 8.18 4.86
C ILE A 138 12.35 7.56 5.34
N HIS A 139 12.92 6.68 4.53
CA HIS A 139 14.24 6.13 4.83
C HIS A 139 15.30 7.25 4.72
N PRO A 140 16.28 7.35 5.64
CA PRO A 140 17.28 8.42 5.63
C PRO A 140 17.95 8.64 4.27
N ASP A 141 18.33 7.58 3.57
CA ASP A 141 18.97 7.65 2.25
C ASP A 141 18.10 8.26 1.12
N LYS A 142 16.82 8.50 1.39
CA LYS A 142 15.87 9.08 0.43
C LYS A 142 15.47 10.51 0.78
N ILE A 143 15.93 11.03 1.92
CA ILE A 143 15.52 12.35 2.41
C ILE A 143 15.93 13.47 1.43
N ASP A 144 17.12 13.35 0.83
CA ASP A 144 17.66 14.32 -0.13
C ASP A 144 16.88 14.36 -1.45
N LYS A 145 16.03 13.35 -1.70
CA LYS A 145 15.18 13.27 -2.89
C LYS A 145 13.80 13.91 -2.69
N ILE A 146 13.50 14.40 -1.49
CA ILE A 146 12.17 14.88 -1.11
C ILE A 146 12.26 16.34 -0.72
N ASP A 147 11.41 17.16 -1.33
CA ASP A 147 11.31 18.57 -1.00
C ASP A 147 10.29 18.77 0.12
N ILE A 148 10.73 18.59 1.37
CA ILE A 148 9.88 18.69 2.56
C ILE A 148 9.34 20.12 2.76
N PHE A 149 10.08 21.14 2.32
CA PHE A 149 9.67 22.54 2.48
C PHE A 149 8.42 22.82 1.65
N SER A 150 8.42 22.37 0.38
CA SER A 150 7.26 22.53 -0.50
C SER A 150 5.98 21.89 0.05
N LEU A 151 6.10 20.82 0.86
CA LEU A 151 4.94 20.11 1.41
C LEU A 151 4.26 20.86 2.56
N LYS A 152 4.98 21.75 3.26
CA LYS A 152 4.41 22.55 4.36
C LYS A 152 3.57 23.72 3.88
N GLU A 153 3.91 24.28 2.72
CA GLU A 153 3.23 25.45 2.17
C GLU A 153 1.83 25.10 1.62
N GLU A 154 1.58 23.83 1.28
CA GLU A 154 0.27 23.34 0.79
C GLU A 154 -0.78 23.09 1.91
N GLU A 155 -0.52 23.57 3.13
CA GLU A 155 -1.43 23.50 4.29
C GLU A 155 -2.05 24.86 4.68
N GLU A 156 -1.60 25.97 4.07
CA GLU A 156 -2.23 27.31 4.18
C GLU A 156 -3.25 27.57 3.06
#